data_AF-A0A4R5WUJ8-F1
#
_entry.id   AF-A0A4R5WUJ8-F1
#
_cell.length_a   1.000
_cell.length_b   1.000
_cell.length_c   1.000
_cell.angle_alpha   90.00
_cell.angle_beta   90.00
_cell.angle_gamma   90.00
#
_symmetry.space_group_name_H-M   'P 1'
#
loop_
_entity.id
_entity.type
_entity.pdbx_description
1 polymer ?
#
loop_
_entity_poly.entity_id
_entity_poly.type
_entity_poly.pdbx_seq_one_letter_code
_entity_poly.pdbx_strand_id
1 'polypeptide(L)'
;MSVVRTANVAEIELVFIEDIQTGDWVVSTRKTGNGDPRVWQVHAKGFKWSQADGGLITLRSRAETGDASGSVSAPPRTPILRAKFAPAPIYNKASDETDDDENSYRHKKCYANTRGGCSTKISGEHFVSECLIELYSFDDPDVKIKHDTGFGIQNFVSPKQFKTNILCEKHNNDLHTADDAALKFATFIRRIALGFRNGAGEWGTNEEITISGEDFQIWVLKLILNHAVGKAFNGTKAKFPPEAVDLLLGRAMWPRNWGLCVAGDLSHDELRYRPFERLEDTTTDWWSVQPLLHRDGWVGGGIVNLNGIGFGLTVFDPSRDNPDAFDNNPHNPLRGSIQRPGFMAWELDGVTKRVNFEWNDVWRHRTVTYKMSKS
;
A
#
# COMPACT_ATOMS: atom_id res chain seq x y z
N MET A 1 21.83 -13.74 -8.57
CA MET A 1 20.65 -13.34 -7.79
C MET A 1 21.05 -12.15 -6.93
N SER A 2 20.60 -10.94 -7.26
CA SER A 2 20.86 -9.76 -6.42
C SER A 2 20.04 -9.89 -5.15
N VAL A 3 20.70 -9.89 -4.01
CA VAL A 3 20.04 -9.75 -2.70
C VAL A 3 19.46 -8.34 -2.67
N VAL A 4 18.15 -8.23 -2.91
CA VAL A 4 17.42 -6.97 -2.70
C VAL A 4 17.32 -6.78 -1.19
N ARG A 5 18.06 -5.79 -0.67
CA ARG A 5 18.01 -5.45 0.77
C ARG A 5 16.64 -4.82 1.06
N THR A 6 15.88 -5.39 1.97
CA THR A 6 14.64 -4.81 2.49
C THR A 6 14.92 -3.47 3.15
N ALA A 7 14.12 -2.44 2.85
CA ALA A 7 14.22 -1.14 3.49
C ALA A 7 13.76 -1.25 4.96
N ASN A 8 14.67 -0.97 5.89
CA ASN A 8 14.40 -0.90 7.33
C ASN A 8 13.43 0.26 7.61
N VAL A 9 12.46 0.08 8.53
CA VAL A 9 11.63 1.18 9.04
C VAL A 9 12.53 2.20 9.74
N ALA A 10 12.44 3.47 9.31
CA ALA A 10 13.15 4.57 9.93
C ALA A 10 12.19 5.55 10.60
N GLU A 11 12.40 5.81 11.89
CA GLU A 11 11.86 7.01 12.54
C GLU A 11 12.64 8.21 12.02
N ILE A 12 11.95 9.25 11.55
CA ILE A 12 12.58 10.49 11.08
C ILE A 12 12.44 11.56 12.16
N GLU A 13 13.57 12.14 12.57
CA GLU A 13 13.62 13.23 13.54
C GLU A 13 14.42 14.41 13.00
N LEU A 14 14.06 15.62 13.45
CA LEU A 14 14.79 16.85 13.13
C LEU A 14 15.81 17.13 14.25
N VAL A 15 17.09 17.15 13.92
CA VAL A 15 18.20 17.38 14.85
C VAL A 15 19.15 18.44 14.30
N PHE A 16 20.06 18.99 15.11
CA PHE A 16 21.07 19.92 14.58
C PHE A 16 22.24 19.16 13.94
N ILE A 17 22.90 19.76 12.94
CA ILE A 17 24.00 19.13 12.19
C ILE A 17 25.19 18.73 13.10
N GLU A 18 25.42 19.45 14.20
CA GLU A 18 26.38 19.09 15.23
C GLU A 18 26.01 17.84 16.04
N ASP A 19 24.74 17.45 16.09
CA ASP A 19 24.26 16.26 16.83
C ASP A 19 24.39 14.97 16.00
N ILE A 20 24.55 15.09 14.68
CA ILE A 20 24.75 13.95 13.77
C ILE A 20 26.12 13.31 14.00
N GLN A 21 26.15 11.99 14.20
CA GLN A 21 27.38 11.23 14.40
C GLN A 21 27.75 10.38 13.17
N THR A 22 29.01 9.92 13.11
CA THR A 22 29.38 8.87 12.16
C THR A 22 28.55 7.61 12.45
N GLY A 23 27.95 7.03 11.41
CA GLY A 23 27.02 5.89 11.52
C GLY A 23 25.54 6.29 11.50
N ASP A 24 25.20 7.55 11.81
CA ASP A 24 23.83 8.06 11.65
C ASP A 24 23.44 8.08 10.18
N TRP A 25 22.14 7.95 9.92
CA TRP A 25 21.59 8.09 8.59
C TRP A 25 20.93 9.46 8.44
N VAL A 26 21.26 10.15 7.35
CA VAL A 26 20.78 11.51 7.09
C VAL A 26 19.87 11.49 5.88
N VAL A 27 18.76 12.23 5.97
CA VAL A 27 17.86 12.47 4.85
C VAL A 27 18.20 13.81 4.21
N SER A 28 18.71 13.79 2.99
CA SER A 28 18.96 15.00 2.20
C SER A 28 17.84 15.24 1.20
N THR A 29 17.19 16.40 1.30
CA THR A 29 16.25 16.92 0.31
C THR A 29 17.02 17.81 -0.68
N ARG A 30 17.73 17.23 -1.64
CA ARG A 30 18.38 18.06 -2.67
C ARG A 30 17.31 18.74 -3.52
N LYS A 31 17.47 20.04 -3.76
CA LYS A 31 16.62 20.81 -4.71
C LYS A 31 16.92 20.50 -6.19
N THR A 32 17.90 19.65 -6.50
CA THR A 32 18.31 19.32 -7.87
C THR A 32 17.89 17.88 -8.21
N GLY A 33 16.95 17.71 -9.14
CA GLY A 33 16.31 16.43 -9.52
C GLY A 33 14.80 16.44 -9.24
N ASN A 34 14.13 15.28 -9.27
CA ASN A 34 12.68 15.14 -9.00
C ASN A 34 12.22 15.58 -7.59
N GLY A 35 13.12 16.11 -6.76
CA GLY A 35 12.82 16.63 -5.43
C GLY A 35 12.72 15.55 -4.34
N ASP A 36 13.04 14.30 -4.65
CA ASP A 36 12.92 13.20 -3.69
C ASP A 36 13.98 13.25 -2.57
N PRO A 37 13.58 12.98 -1.32
CA PRO A 37 14.53 12.80 -0.23
C PRO A 37 15.42 11.58 -0.48
N ARG A 38 16.73 11.74 -0.25
CA ARG A 38 17.71 10.64 -0.28
C ARG A 38 18.22 10.36 1.12
N VAL A 39 18.25 9.09 1.51
CA VAL A 39 18.79 8.64 2.81
C VAL A 39 20.17 8.04 2.60
N TRP A 40 21.16 8.44 3.39
CA TRP A 40 22.54 7.92 3.31
C TRP A 40 23.22 7.93 4.67
N GLN A 41 24.13 6.98 4.90
CA GLN A 41 24.85 6.87 6.15
C GLN A 41 26.07 7.80 6.19
N VAL A 42 26.25 8.50 7.31
CA VAL A 42 27.41 9.38 7.54
C VAL A 42 28.64 8.53 7.83
N HIS A 43 29.64 8.63 6.97
CA HIS A 43 30.92 7.95 7.12
C HIS A 43 31.99 8.84 7.74
N ALA A 44 31.94 10.14 7.44
CA ALA A 44 32.88 11.10 7.98
C ALA A 44 32.19 12.41 8.31
N LYS A 45 32.52 12.96 9.48
CA LYS A 45 32.16 14.30 9.92
C LYS A 45 33.41 15.15 10.04
N GLY A 46 33.46 16.23 9.27
CA GLY A 46 34.56 17.19 9.26
C GLY A 46 34.12 18.53 9.82
N PHE A 47 35.05 19.25 10.43
CA PHE A 47 34.87 20.62 10.88
C PHE A 47 35.86 21.53 10.17
N LYS A 48 35.37 22.60 9.56
CA LYS A 48 36.20 23.65 8.98
C LYS A 48 35.86 24.96 9.67
N TRP A 49 36.77 25.47 10.48
CA TRP A 49 36.63 26.80 11.08
C TRP A 49 37.14 27.87 10.11
N SER A 50 36.33 28.91 9.88
CA SER A 50 36.78 30.17 9.29
C SER A 50 36.30 31.29 10.22
N GLN A 51 37.13 32.32 10.44
CA GLN A 51 36.73 33.48 11.23
C GLN A 51 35.59 34.28 10.58
N ALA A 52 35.33 34.10 9.28
CA ALA A 52 34.31 34.82 8.53
C ALA A 52 32.92 34.16 8.55
N ASP A 53 32.85 32.82 8.64
CA ASP A 53 31.62 32.06 8.35
C ASP A 53 31.06 31.30 9.56
N GLY A 54 31.58 31.52 10.76
CA GLY A 54 31.08 30.88 12.00
C GLY A 54 31.33 29.36 12.10
N GLY A 55 32.19 28.82 11.23
CA GLY A 55 32.49 27.39 11.13
C GLY A 55 31.48 26.62 10.28
N LEU A 56 31.96 25.59 9.57
CA LEU A 56 31.14 24.68 8.79
C LEU A 56 31.33 23.24 9.28
N ILE A 57 30.21 22.54 9.46
CA ILE A 57 30.17 21.11 9.72
C ILE A 57 29.86 20.42 8.40
N THR A 58 30.73 19.51 7.96
CA THR A 58 30.58 18.74 6.73
C THR A 58 30.35 17.27 7.06
N LEU A 59 29.22 16.72 6.63
CA LEU A 59 28.91 15.29 6.69
C LEU A 59 29.12 14.67 5.31
N ARG A 60 29.79 13.52 5.23
CA ARG A 60 30.06 12.80 3.98
C ARG A 60 29.69 11.33 4.10
N SER A 61 29.08 10.77 3.07
CA SER A 61 28.94 9.32 2.91
C SER A 61 30.19 8.73 2.24
N ARG A 62 30.39 7.43 2.42
CA ARG A 62 31.32 6.65 1.58
C ARG A 62 30.55 6.23 0.33
N ALA A 63 31.11 6.42 -0.86
CA ALA A 63 30.59 5.74 -2.03
C ALA A 63 30.99 4.26 -1.90
N GLU A 64 30.08 3.40 -1.45
CA GLU A 64 30.21 1.98 -1.77
C GLU A 64 29.93 1.84 -3.27
N THR A 65 30.67 0.95 -3.94
CA THR A 65 30.62 0.73 -5.38
C THR A 65 29.18 0.61 -5.89
N GLY A 66 28.66 1.68 -6.49
CA GLY A 66 27.31 1.74 -7.07
C GLY A 66 26.32 2.70 -6.38
N ASP A 67 26.54 3.10 -5.13
CA ASP A 67 25.64 4.01 -4.40
C ASP A 67 26.07 5.48 -4.51
N ALA A 68 25.08 6.37 -4.65
CA ALA A 68 25.32 7.80 -4.81
C ALA A 68 25.97 8.40 -3.55
N SER A 69 27.13 9.03 -3.71
CA SER A 69 27.81 9.76 -2.63
C SER A 69 26.95 10.94 -2.14
N GLY A 70 26.68 10.97 -0.84
CA GLY A 70 26.03 12.06 -0.13
C GLY A 70 27.07 12.98 0.52
N SER A 71 26.84 14.29 0.45
CA SER A 71 27.58 15.27 1.22
C SER A 71 26.68 16.45 1.53
N VAL A 72 26.67 16.88 2.79
CA VAL A 72 26.02 18.11 3.24
C VAL A 72 27.02 18.92 4.06
N SER A 73 27.03 20.24 3.87
CA SER A 73 27.83 21.17 4.66
C SER A 73 26.94 22.32 5.10
N ALA A 74 26.91 22.58 6.40
CA ALA A 74 26.11 23.67 6.96
C ALA A 74 26.77 24.25 8.22
N PRO A 75 26.44 25.51 8.59
CA PRO A 75 26.87 26.08 9.86
C PRO A 75 26.31 25.27 11.06
N PRO A 76 26.97 25.33 12.23
CA PRO A 76 26.37 24.86 13.49
C PRO A 76 24.95 25.39 13.68
N ARG A 77 24.11 24.64 14.40
CA ARG A 77 22.68 24.89 14.62
C ARG A 77 21.80 24.80 13.37
N THR A 78 22.31 24.28 12.26
CA THR A 78 21.44 24.00 11.10
C THR A 78 20.64 22.72 11.34
N PRO A 79 19.30 22.75 11.26
CA PRO A 79 18.47 21.56 11.40
C PRO A 79 18.62 20.63 10.19
N ILE A 80 18.77 19.33 10.45
CA ILE A 80 18.93 18.24 9.49
C ILE A 80 18.02 17.08 9.90
N LEU A 81 17.45 16.37 8.93
CA LEU A 81 16.64 15.18 9.18
C LEU A 81 17.55 13.96 9.39
N ARG A 82 17.43 13.31 10.56
CA ARG A 82 18.09 12.03 10.88
C ARG A 82 17.07 10.90 10.78
N ALA A 83 17.46 9.83 10.11
CA ALA A 83 16.72 8.57 10.05
C ALA A 83 17.30 7.61 11.10
N LYS A 84 16.46 7.17 12.04
CA LYS A 84 16.75 6.11 13.00
C LYS A 84 16.13 4.82 12.50
N PHE A 85 16.95 3.97 11.90
CA PHE A 85 16.52 2.63 11.55
C PHE A 85 16.41 1.80 12.83
N ALA A 86 15.29 1.09 12.99
CA ALA A 86 15.24 0.00 13.96
C ALA A 86 16.44 -0.93 13.71
N PRO A 87 17.09 -1.45 14.75
CA PRO A 87 18.17 -2.42 14.55
C PRO A 87 17.65 -3.50 13.61
N ALA A 88 18.40 -3.78 12.55
CA ALA A 88 18.07 -4.90 11.69
C ALA A 88 17.88 -6.12 12.61
N PRO A 89 16.74 -6.83 12.53
CA PRO A 89 16.46 -7.93 13.45
C PRO A 89 17.68 -8.85 13.46
N ILE A 90 18.29 -9.02 14.63
CA ILE A 90 19.48 -9.85 14.78
C ILE A 90 19.03 -11.28 14.51
N TYR A 91 19.35 -11.80 13.32
CA TYR A 91 19.09 -13.18 12.96
C TYR A 91 20.12 -14.06 13.67
N ASN A 92 19.84 -14.39 14.93
CA ASN A 92 20.47 -15.54 15.54
C ASN A 92 19.98 -16.77 14.79
N LYS A 93 20.92 -17.49 14.17
CA LYS A 93 20.69 -18.86 13.71
C LYS A 93 20.24 -19.63 14.95
N ALA A 94 18.95 -19.98 15.00
CA ALA A 94 18.30 -20.50 16.20
C ALA A 94 19.17 -21.54 16.89
N SER A 95 19.67 -21.22 18.08
CA SER A 95 20.15 -22.21 19.02
C SER A 95 18.93 -22.95 19.55
N ASP A 96 19.02 -24.27 19.51
CA ASP A 96 17.98 -25.25 19.81
C ASP A 96 17.74 -25.37 21.33
N GLU A 97 17.51 -24.24 22.00
CA GLU A 97 17.24 -24.22 23.43
C GLU A 97 15.79 -23.79 23.69
N THR A 98 15.10 -24.71 24.35
CA THR A 98 13.70 -24.74 24.70
C THR A 98 13.37 -23.71 25.76
N ASP A 99 12.83 -22.58 25.33
CA ASP A 99 11.76 -21.90 26.06
C ASP A 99 10.55 -21.87 25.13
N ASP A 100 9.41 -22.36 25.61
CA ASP A 100 8.10 -22.32 24.94
C ASP A 100 7.66 -20.86 24.74
N ASP A 101 8.26 -20.18 23.77
CA ASP A 101 7.92 -18.82 23.39
C ASP A 101 6.71 -18.91 22.45
N GLU A 102 5.52 -18.55 22.95
CA GLU A 102 4.28 -18.41 22.16
C GLU A 102 4.51 -17.57 20.88
N ASN A 103 5.54 -16.72 20.85
CA ASN A 103 5.94 -15.96 19.66
C ASN A 103 6.56 -16.78 18.53
N SER A 104 6.97 -18.02 18.76
CA SER A 104 7.64 -18.86 17.74
C SER A 104 6.67 -19.74 16.95
N TYR A 105 5.45 -19.96 17.45
CA TYR A 105 4.52 -20.93 16.86
C TYR A 105 4.14 -20.56 15.42
N ARG A 106 4.08 -21.58 14.55
CA ARG A 106 3.75 -21.46 13.11
C ARG A 106 2.58 -22.35 12.73
N HIS A 107 1.40 -21.75 12.60
CA HIS A 107 0.20 -22.49 12.21
C HIS A 107 0.28 -22.92 10.75
N LYS A 108 0.25 -24.24 10.47
CA LYS A 108 0.50 -24.81 9.12
C LYS A 108 -0.42 -24.29 8.00
N LYS A 109 -1.64 -23.86 8.35
CA LYS A 109 -2.61 -23.31 7.39
C LYS A 109 -2.54 -21.78 7.22
N CYS A 110 -1.85 -21.08 8.11
CA CYS A 110 -1.72 -19.62 8.04
C CYS A 110 -0.62 -19.26 7.03
N TYR A 111 -0.95 -18.58 5.93
CA TYR A 111 0.09 -18.20 4.94
C TYR A 111 1.08 -17.15 5.49
N ALA A 112 0.67 -16.41 6.51
CA ALA A 112 1.49 -15.42 7.21
C ALA A 112 2.49 -16.03 8.22
N ASN A 113 2.58 -17.36 8.32
CA ASN A 113 3.44 -18.06 9.28
C ASN A 113 4.95 -18.03 8.98
N THR A 114 5.40 -17.19 8.05
CA THR A 114 6.79 -17.14 7.54
C THR A 114 7.83 -16.96 8.65
N ARG A 115 7.48 -16.23 9.72
CA ARG A 115 8.38 -15.90 10.84
C ARG A 115 7.89 -16.34 12.22
N GLY A 116 6.79 -17.09 12.33
CA GLY A 116 6.18 -17.40 13.64
C GLY A 116 5.05 -16.44 14.02
N GLY A 117 4.81 -16.28 15.32
CA GLY A 117 3.80 -15.39 15.90
C GLY A 117 2.35 -15.80 15.62
N CYS A 118 2.11 -17.05 15.21
CA CYS A 118 0.75 -17.52 14.95
C CYS A 118 0.03 -17.87 16.25
N SER A 119 -1.29 -17.72 16.28
CA SER A 119 -2.11 -18.45 17.25
C SER A 119 -2.27 -19.91 16.84
N THR A 120 -2.62 -20.77 17.81
CA THR A 120 -2.93 -22.19 17.58
C THR A 120 -4.26 -22.41 16.86
N LYS A 121 -5.10 -21.37 16.74
CA LYS A 121 -6.42 -21.42 16.10
C LYS A 121 -6.39 -20.76 14.72
N ILE A 122 -7.04 -21.40 13.75
CA ILE A 122 -7.26 -20.83 12.42
C ILE A 122 -8.49 -19.93 12.44
N SER A 123 -8.41 -18.75 11.83
CA SER A 123 -9.58 -17.89 11.66
C SER A 123 -10.45 -18.40 10.50
N GLY A 124 -11.72 -18.04 10.53
CA GLY A 124 -12.65 -18.25 9.42
C GLY A 124 -12.50 -17.20 8.31
N GLU A 125 -11.26 -16.79 7.98
CA GLU A 125 -11.01 -15.64 7.10
C GLU A 125 -11.65 -15.81 5.72
N HIS A 126 -12.31 -14.75 5.27
CA HIS A 126 -13.01 -14.70 4.00
C HIS A 126 -12.06 -14.26 2.86
N PHE A 127 -12.41 -14.59 1.61
CA PHE A 127 -11.70 -14.05 0.45
C PHE A 127 -11.75 -12.53 0.40
N VAL A 128 -12.92 -11.95 0.69
CA VAL A 128 -13.15 -10.50 0.83
C VAL A 128 -13.61 -10.22 2.26
N SER A 129 -13.25 -9.07 2.82
CA SER A 129 -13.52 -8.71 4.23
C SER A 129 -14.99 -8.90 4.62
N GLU A 130 -15.23 -9.51 5.78
CA GLU A 130 -16.58 -9.81 6.29
C GLU A 130 -17.42 -8.54 6.46
N CYS A 131 -16.82 -7.45 6.94
CA CYS A 131 -17.49 -6.15 7.07
C CYS A 131 -18.02 -5.59 5.75
N LEU A 132 -17.36 -5.88 4.62
CA LEU A 132 -17.85 -5.50 3.29
C LEU A 132 -19.01 -6.41 2.87
N ILE A 133 -18.91 -7.71 3.13
CA ILE A 133 -20.03 -8.65 2.89
C ILE A 133 -21.29 -8.16 3.63
N GLU A 134 -21.17 -7.80 4.91
CA GLU A 134 -22.27 -7.25 5.71
C GLU A 134 -22.82 -5.95 5.11
N LEU A 135 -21.94 -5.01 4.75
CA LEU A 135 -22.32 -3.72 4.14
C LEU A 135 -23.17 -3.89 2.86
N TYR A 136 -22.87 -4.89 2.04
CA TYR A 136 -23.54 -5.12 0.75
C TYR A 136 -24.68 -6.15 0.80
N SER A 137 -24.69 -7.03 1.81
CA SER A 137 -25.73 -8.04 1.98
C SER A 137 -26.95 -7.55 2.75
N PHE A 138 -26.86 -6.44 3.49
CA PHE A 138 -27.91 -6.00 4.41
C PHE A 138 -28.34 -7.10 5.40
N ASP A 139 -27.38 -7.93 5.83
CA ASP A 139 -27.61 -9.10 6.67
C ASP A 139 -28.54 -10.16 6.07
N ASP A 140 -28.86 -10.09 4.77
CA ASP A 140 -29.63 -11.12 4.07
C ASP A 140 -28.76 -12.37 3.84
N PRO A 141 -29.03 -13.49 4.52
CA PRO A 141 -28.24 -14.70 4.39
C PRO A 141 -28.39 -15.40 3.03
N ASP A 142 -29.44 -15.06 2.29
CA ASP A 142 -29.77 -15.66 0.99
C ASP A 142 -29.17 -14.86 -0.18
N VAL A 143 -28.66 -13.64 0.08
CA VAL A 143 -27.98 -12.85 -0.94
C VAL A 143 -26.83 -13.65 -1.55
N LYS A 144 -26.73 -13.58 -2.87
CA LYS A 144 -25.59 -14.13 -3.59
C LYS A 144 -24.69 -13.00 -4.04
N ILE A 145 -23.42 -13.13 -3.73
CA ILE A 145 -22.40 -12.15 -4.11
C ILE A 145 -21.65 -12.73 -5.30
N LYS A 146 -21.44 -11.88 -6.28
CA LYS A 146 -20.67 -12.21 -7.47
C LYS A 146 -19.19 -12.30 -7.11
N HIS A 147 -18.61 -13.49 -7.17
CA HIS A 147 -17.18 -13.66 -6.99
C HIS A 147 -16.47 -13.39 -8.32
N ASP A 148 -15.89 -12.20 -8.46
CA ASP A 148 -15.17 -11.78 -9.66
C ASP A 148 -13.66 -11.75 -9.42
N THR A 149 -12.97 -12.71 -10.05
CA THR A 149 -11.51 -12.89 -9.92
C THR A 149 -10.75 -12.37 -11.14
N GLY A 150 -11.41 -11.64 -12.05
CA GLY A 150 -10.86 -11.21 -13.32
C GLY A 150 -10.60 -12.36 -14.32
N PHE A 151 -10.89 -13.61 -13.94
CA PHE A 151 -10.79 -14.77 -14.80
C PHE A 151 -12.03 -15.66 -14.71
N GLY A 152 -12.35 -16.31 -15.84
CA GLY A 152 -13.40 -17.33 -15.92
C GLY A 152 -14.83 -16.78 -15.83
N ILE A 153 -15.78 -17.69 -15.64
CA ILE A 153 -17.19 -17.35 -15.47
C ILE A 153 -17.40 -16.87 -14.03
N GLN A 154 -17.97 -15.67 -13.90
CA GLN A 154 -18.34 -15.09 -12.62
C GLN A 154 -19.42 -15.95 -11.96
N ASN A 155 -19.16 -16.40 -10.73
CA ASN A 155 -20.08 -17.25 -9.98
C ASN A 155 -20.71 -16.49 -8.83
N PHE A 156 -22.02 -16.64 -8.69
CA PHE A 156 -22.77 -16.16 -7.53
C PHE A 156 -22.61 -17.16 -6.39
N VAL A 157 -21.97 -16.75 -5.30
CA VAL A 157 -21.71 -17.60 -4.13
C VAL A 157 -22.33 -16.98 -2.88
N SER A 158 -22.69 -17.83 -1.91
CA SER A 158 -23.20 -17.31 -0.63
C SER A 158 -22.06 -16.78 0.24
N PRO A 159 -22.33 -15.83 1.16
CA PRO A 159 -21.36 -15.34 2.14
C PRO A 159 -20.52 -16.45 2.80
N LYS A 160 -21.18 -17.54 3.21
CA LYS A 160 -20.53 -18.69 3.86
C LYS A 160 -19.46 -19.38 3.01
N GLN A 161 -19.58 -19.32 1.68
CA GLN A 161 -18.64 -19.93 0.74
C GLN A 161 -17.36 -19.11 0.54
N PHE A 162 -17.31 -17.86 1.03
CA PHE A 162 -16.08 -17.07 0.97
C PHE A 162 -15.05 -17.44 2.04
N LYS A 163 -15.39 -18.27 3.04
CA LYS A 163 -14.44 -18.70 4.09
C LYS A 163 -13.37 -19.62 3.51
N THR A 164 -12.10 -19.28 3.76
CA THR A 164 -10.93 -19.97 3.21
C THR A 164 -10.03 -20.62 4.26
N ASN A 165 -10.10 -20.19 5.52
CA ASN A 165 -9.29 -20.69 6.64
C ASN A 165 -7.77 -20.61 6.37
N ILE A 166 -7.29 -19.46 5.88
CA ILE A 166 -5.91 -19.24 5.42
C ILE A 166 -5.08 -18.30 6.31
N LEU A 167 -5.66 -17.73 7.36
CA LEU A 167 -4.99 -16.93 8.38
C LEU A 167 -5.31 -17.48 9.77
N CYS A 168 -4.38 -17.37 10.73
CA CYS A 168 -4.66 -17.69 12.13
C CYS A 168 -5.40 -16.51 12.78
N GLU A 169 -6.10 -16.75 13.89
CA GLU A 169 -6.84 -15.71 14.62
C GLU A 169 -5.96 -14.50 14.94
N LYS A 170 -4.73 -14.73 15.40
CA LYS A 170 -3.81 -13.62 15.72
C LYS A 170 -3.49 -12.76 14.50
N HIS A 171 -2.94 -13.33 13.43
CA HIS A 171 -2.57 -12.55 12.25
C HIS A 171 -3.79 -11.91 11.57
N ASN A 172 -4.98 -12.53 11.68
CA ASN A 172 -6.19 -11.92 11.16
C ASN A 172 -6.60 -10.69 11.98
N ASN A 173 -6.58 -10.82 13.31
CA ASN A 173 -6.88 -9.73 14.23
C ASN A 173 -5.85 -8.59 14.10
N ASP A 174 -4.58 -8.90 13.90
CA ASP A 174 -3.53 -7.91 13.68
C ASP A 174 -3.78 -7.08 12.38
N LEU A 175 -4.62 -7.56 11.46
CA LEU A 175 -4.96 -6.91 10.18
C LEU A 175 -6.34 -6.23 10.18
N HIS A 176 -7.05 -6.15 11.31
CA HIS A 176 -8.41 -5.59 11.35
C HIS A 176 -8.47 -4.11 10.90
N THR A 177 -7.43 -3.31 11.19
CA THR A 177 -7.39 -1.89 10.79
C THR A 177 -7.42 -1.72 9.27
N ALA A 178 -6.88 -2.69 8.53
CA ALA A 178 -6.96 -2.73 7.08
C ALA A 178 -8.41 -2.91 6.61
N ASP A 179 -9.15 -3.84 7.23
CA ASP A 179 -10.57 -4.06 6.94
C ASP A 179 -11.42 -2.82 7.31
N ASP A 180 -11.11 -2.14 8.42
CA ASP A 180 -11.78 -0.91 8.85
C ASP A 180 -11.58 0.25 7.85
N ALA A 181 -10.36 0.41 7.33
CA ALA A 181 -10.05 1.42 6.32
C ALA A 181 -10.86 1.19 5.03
N ALA A 182 -10.97 -0.06 4.60
CA ALA A 182 -11.77 -0.45 3.44
C ALA A 182 -13.27 -0.26 3.67
N LEU A 183 -13.77 -0.60 4.86
CA LEU A 183 -15.17 -0.38 5.24
C LEU A 183 -15.50 1.11 5.19
N LYS A 184 -14.67 1.96 5.83
CA LYS A 184 -14.88 3.42 5.85
C LYS A 184 -14.92 4.01 4.44
N PHE A 185 -14.03 3.55 3.56
CA PHE A 185 -14.04 3.90 2.14
C PHE A 185 -15.36 3.49 1.46
N ALA A 186 -15.71 2.19 1.54
CA ALA A 186 -16.86 1.62 0.86
C ALA A 186 -18.17 2.27 1.33
N THR A 187 -18.34 2.46 2.64
CA THR A 187 -19.52 3.13 3.21
C THR A 187 -19.70 4.54 2.66
N PHE A 188 -18.62 5.32 2.57
CA PHE A 188 -18.68 6.69 2.06
C PHE A 188 -19.10 6.72 0.58
N ILE A 189 -18.41 5.96 -0.28
CA ILE A 189 -18.71 5.94 -1.72
C ILE A 189 -20.11 5.38 -1.99
N ARG A 190 -20.47 4.28 -1.33
CA ARG A 190 -21.79 3.65 -1.47
C ARG A 190 -22.92 4.59 -1.09
N ARG A 191 -22.80 5.28 0.05
CA ARG A 191 -23.83 6.24 0.50
C ARG A 191 -24.05 7.35 -0.53
N ILE A 192 -22.96 7.92 -1.05
CA ILE A 192 -23.03 8.98 -2.07
C ILE A 192 -23.67 8.43 -3.35
N ALA A 193 -23.23 7.26 -3.82
CA ALA A 193 -23.75 6.66 -5.04
C ALA A 193 -25.24 6.36 -4.96
N LEU A 194 -25.69 5.75 -3.86
CA LEU A 194 -27.11 5.48 -3.64
C LEU A 194 -27.93 6.76 -3.50
N GLY A 195 -27.43 7.77 -2.79
CA GLY A 195 -28.10 9.06 -2.68
C GLY A 195 -28.23 9.77 -4.03
N PHE A 196 -27.18 9.74 -4.84
CA PHE A 196 -27.16 10.36 -6.16
C PHE A 196 -28.04 9.60 -7.18
N ARG A 197 -27.99 8.26 -7.20
CA ARG A 197 -28.66 7.46 -8.24
C ARG A 197 -30.08 7.02 -7.89
N ASN A 198 -30.35 6.70 -6.63
CA ASN A 198 -31.67 6.24 -6.17
C ASN A 198 -32.46 7.35 -5.44
N GLY A 199 -31.85 8.52 -5.21
CA GLY A 199 -32.50 9.71 -4.68
C GLY A 199 -32.97 10.68 -5.77
N ALA A 200 -32.92 11.99 -5.48
CA ALA A 200 -33.39 13.04 -6.39
C ALA A 200 -32.41 13.38 -7.54
N GLY A 201 -31.31 12.64 -7.71
CA GLY A 201 -30.26 13.02 -8.67
C GLY A 201 -29.38 14.18 -8.20
N GLU A 202 -29.51 14.60 -6.94
CA GLU A 202 -28.77 15.73 -6.40
C GLU A 202 -27.40 15.31 -5.91
N TRP A 203 -26.37 15.99 -6.39
CA TRP A 203 -25.00 15.79 -5.95
C TRP A 203 -24.74 16.35 -4.53
N GLY A 204 -25.61 17.26 -4.06
CA GLY A 204 -25.60 17.78 -2.70
C GLY A 204 -24.49 18.82 -2.45
N THR A 205 -23.86 18.75 -1.27
CA THR A 205 -22.82 19.67 -0.80
C THR A 205 -21.43 19.02 -0.80
N ASN A 206 -20.38 19.80 -0.52
CA ASN A 206 -19.04 19.23 -0.36
C ASN A 206 -18.99 18.24 0.81
N GLU A 207 -18.39 17.08 0.58
CA GLU A 207 -18.22 16.04 1.62
C GLU A 207 -16.85 15.40 1.48
N GLU A 208 -16.22 15.07 2.62
CA GLU A 208 -14.95 14.36 2.63
C GLU A 208 -14.84 13.36 3.78
N ILE A 209 -14.01 12.33 3.56
CA ILE A 209 -13.52 11.44 4.61
C ILE A 209 -12.00 11.36 4.55
N THR A 210 -11.39 10.99 5.66
CA THR A 210 -9.96 10.65 5.73
C THR A 210 -9.79 9.21 6.19
N ILE A 211 -8.94 8.47 5.50
CA ILE A 211 -8.55 7.09 5.83
C ILE A 211 -7.03 6.95 5.86
N SER A 212 -6.53 5.95 6.58
CA SER A 212 -5.12 5.57 6.54
C SER A 212 -4.80 4.93 5.18
N GLY A 213 -3.89 5.55 4.43
CA GLY A 213 -3.40 5.02 3.16
C GLY A 213 -2.61 3.74 3.34
N GLU A 214 -1.88 3.62 4.45
CA GLU A 214 -1.14 2.41 4.85
C GLU A 214 -2.08 1.22 5.09
N ASP A 215 -3.11 1.41 5.91
CA ASP A 215 -4.08 0.35 6.20
C ASP A 215 -4.87 -0.03 4.93
N PHE A 216 -5.24 0.96 4.12
CA PHE A 216 -5.98 0.70 2.88
C PHE A 216 -5.12 -0.07 1.85
N GLN A 217 -3.83 0.24 1.70
CA GLN A 217 -2.97 -0.55 0.81
C GLN A 217 -2.70 -1.96 1.34
N ILE A 218 -2.58 -2.11 2.66
CA ILE A 218 -2.49 -3.43 3.31
C ILE A 218 -3.75 -4.24 3.04
N TRP A 219 -4.94 -3.63 3.06
CA TRP A 219 -6.18 -4.30 2.70
C TRP A 219 -6.18 -4.80 1.25
N VAL A 220 -5.77 -3.95 0.29
CA VAL A 220 -5.64 -4.35 -1.11
C VAL A 220 -4.67 -5.54 -1.25
N LEU A 221 -3.53 -5.51 -0.55
CA LEU A 221 -2.56 -6.61 -0.54
C LEU A 221 -3.15 -7.88 0.08
N LYS A 222 -3.81 -7.77 1.24
CA LYS A 222 -4.50 -8.86 1.94
C LYS A 222 -5.47 -9.56 1.01
N LEU A 223 -6.29 -8.79 0.29
CA LEU A 223 -7.28 -9.30 -0.66
C LEU A 223 -6.61 -10.13 -1.78
N ILE A 224 -5.55 -9.61 -2.38
CA ILE A 224 -4.79 -10.29 -3.44
C ILE A 224 -4.17 -11.59 -2.93
N LEU A 225 -3.51 -11.56 -1.76
CA LEU A 225 -2.87 -12.73 -1.17
C LEU A 225 -3.89 -13.80 -0.76
N ASN A 226 -5.02 -13.39 -0.18
CA ASN A 226 -6.11 -14.30 0.18
C ASN A 226 -6.59 -15.09 -1.05
N HIS A 227 -6.75 -14.41 -2.18
CA HIS A 227 -7.15 -15.04 -3.45
C HIS A 227 -6.08 -15.96 -4.03
N ALA A 228 -4.81 -15.55 -3.98
CA ALA A 228 -3.69 -16.36 -4.46
C ALA A 228 -3.56 -17.67 -3.66
N VAL A 229 -3.64 -17.60 -2.33
CA VAL A 229 -3.52 -18.75 -1.42
C VAL A 229 -4.75 -19.65 -1.47
N GLY A 230 -5.94 -19.03 -1.50
CA GLY A 230 -7.22 -19.73 -1.55
C GLY A 230 -7.57 -20.32 -2.91
N LYS A 231 -6.67 -20.22 -3.92
CA LYS A 231 -6.84 -20.76 -5.28
C LYS A 231 -8.00 -20.14 -6.06
N ALA A 232 -8.34 -18.89 -5.78
CA ALA A 232 -9.41 -18.19 -6.49
C ALA A 232 -9.00 -17.82 -7.93
N PHE A 233 -7.70 -17.64 -8.20
CA PHE A 233 -7.19 -17.34 -9.54
C PHE A 233 -7.04 -18.63 -10.37
N ASN A 234 -8.09 -19.00 -11.12
CA ASN A 234 -8.10 -20.18 -12.01
C ASN A 234 -7.80 -21.54 -11.32
N GLY A 235 -8.09 -21.67 -10.02
CA GLY A 235 -7.95 -22.93 -9.29
C GLY A 235 -6.50 -23.35 -8.97
N THR A 236 -5.50 -22.58 -9.38
CA THR A 236 -4.08 -22.86 -9.10
C THR A 236 -3.58 -22.00 -7.94
N LYS A 237 -2.69 -22.56 -7.11
CA LYS A 237 -1.99 -21.76 -6.09
C LYS A 237 -0.96 -20.89 -6.80
N ALA A 238 -1.28 -19.61 -6.93
CA ALA A 238 -0.32 -18.66 -7.42
C ALA A 238 0.70 -18.35 -6.32
N LYS A 239 1.99 -18.34 -6.68
CA LYS A 239 3.07 -17.96 -5.76
C LYS A 239 3.09 -16.45 -5.59
N PHE A 240 3.64 -15.94 -4.51
CA PHE A 240 3.88 -14.52 -4.26
C PHE A 240 5.26 -14.36 -3.61
N PRO A 241 5.89 -13.18 -3.69
CA PRO A 241 7.21 -12.98 -3.11
C PRO A 241 7.08 -13.03 -1.57
N PRO A 242 7.98 -13.71 -0.83
CA PRO A 242 7.91 -13.75 0.63
C PRO A 242 7.81 -12.36 1.29
N GLU A 243 8.42 -11.36 0.67
CA GLU A 243 8.40 -9.96 1.07
C GLU A 243 6.98 -9.39 1.12
N ALA A 244 6.03 -9.92 0.33
CA ALA A 244 4.63 -9.49 0.38
C ALA A 244 4.00 -9.78 1.76
N VAL A 245 4.39 -10.87 2.44
CA VAL A 245 3.91 -11.15 3.80
C VAL A 245 4.53 -10.19 4.80
N ASP A 246 5.79 -9.82 4.61
CA ASP A 246 6.46 -8.86 5.48
C ASP A 246 5.87 -7.45 5.31
N LEU A 247 5.50 -7.05 4.09
CA LEU A 247 4.76 -5.81 3.82
C LEU A 247 3.36 -5.84 4.45
N LEU A 248 2.63 -6.95 4.27
CA LEU A 248 1.29 -7.15 4.83
C LEU A 248 1.28 -6.96 6.35
N LEU A 249 2.29 -7.50 7.04
CA LEU A 249 2.39 -7.49 8.50
C LEU A 249 3.18 -6.29 9.05
N GLY A 250 3.50 -5.29 8.21
CA GLY A 250 4.25 -4.10 8.63
C GLY A 250 5.68 -4.39 9.10
N ARG A 251 6.26 -5.54 8.72
CA ARG A 251 7.63 -5.96 9.08
C ARG A 251 8.69 -5.42 8.12
N ALA A 252 8.28 -4.86 6.99
CA ALA A 252 9.13 -4.20 6.02
C ALA A 252 8.48 -2.91 5.53
N MET A 253 9.31 -1.92 5.16
CA MET A 253 8.79 -0.73 4.48
C MET A 253 8.44 -1.04 3.04
N TRP A 254 7.40 -0.38 2.55
CA TRP A 254 7.07 -0.36 1.14
C TRP A 254 8.13 0.41 0.34
N PRO A 255 8.82 -0.22 -0.63
CA PRO A 255 9.71 0.48 -1.54
C PRO A 255 9.00 1.64 -2.25
N ARG A 256 9.74 2.71 -2.58
CA ARG A 256 9.21 3.95 -3.17
C ARG A 256 8.33 3.70 -4.40
N ASN A 257 8.76 2.77 -5.26
CA ASN A 257 8.11 2.42 -6.52
C ASN A 257 7.03 1.33 -6.36
N TRP A 258 6.77 0.84 -5.16
CA TRP A 258 5.75 -0.17 -4.85
C TRP A 258 4.55 0.45 -4.13
N GLY A 259 3.45 -0.29 -4.11
CA GLY A 259 2.26 0.05 -3.35
C GLY A 259 1.10 0.51 -4.20
N LEU A 260 0.12 1.10 -3.50
CA LEU A 260 -1.20 1.43 -4.05
C LEU A 260 -1.10 2.48 -5.14
N CYS A 261 -1.94 2.37 -6.17
CA CYS A 261 -2.14 3.39 -7.17
C CYS A 261 -3.59 3.44 -7.65
N VAL A 262 -3.95 4.60 -8.19
CA VAL A 262 -5.30 4.93 -8.67
C VAL A 262 -5.20 5.57 -10.06
N ALA A 263 -6.30 5.62 -10.80
CA ALA A 263 -6.32 6.28 -12.11
C ALA A 263 -5.86 7.74 -12.01
N GLY A 264 -4.89 8.15 -12.82
CA GLY A 264 -4.41 9.53 -12.81
C GLY A 264 -5.35 10.54 -13.48
N ASP A 265 -6.20 10.07 -14.39
CA ASP A 265 -7.15 10.88 -15.15
C ASP A 265 -8.30 10.03 -15.72
N LEU A 266 -9.19 10.69 -16.48
CA LEU A 266 -10.37 10.08 -17.08
C LEU A 266 -10.08 9.22 -18.33
N SER A 267 -8.85 9.21 -18.84
CA SER A 267 -8.46 8.39 -19.99
C SER A 267 -7.93 7.01 -19.59
N HIS A 268 -7.89 6.71 -18.28
CA HIS A 268 -7.37 5.44 -17.80
C HIS A 268 -8.35 4.29 -18.10
N ASP A 269 -7.87 3.29 -18.86
CA ASP A 269 -8.73 2.18 -19.33
C ASP A 269 -8.95 1.08 -18.27
N GLU A 270 -7.91 0.77 -17.49
CA GLU A 270 -7.93 -0.41 -16.60
C GLU A 270 -8.39 -0.08 -15.17
N LEU A 271 -7.85 0.99 -14.56
CA LEU A 271 -8.25 1.46 -13.25
C LEU A 271 -9.52 2.32 -13.37
N ARG A 272 -10.64 1.76 -12.91
CA ARG A 272 -11.93 2.47 -12.89
C ARG A 272 -11.90 3.66 -11.93
N TYR A 273 -12.68 4.68 -12.23
CA TYR A 273 -12.79 5.90 -11.42
C TYR A 273 -14.23 6.45 -11.39
N ARG A 274 -15.22 5.63 -11.78
CA ARG A 274 -16.61 6.04 -12.06
C ARG A 274 -17.61 5.35 -11.12
N PRO A 275 -17.50 5.55 -9.79
CA PRO A 275 -18.37 4.89 -8.81
C PRO A 275 -19.86 5.25 -8.93
N PHE A 276 -20.21 6.25 -9.73
CA PHE A 276 -21.55 6.85 -9.80
C PHE A 276 -22.23 6.65 -11.16
N GLU A 277 -21.61 5.93 -12.10
CA GLU A 277 -22.20 5.69 -13.43
C GLU A 277 -23.16 4.49 -13.42
N ARG A 278 -22.77 3.40 -12.74
CA ARG A 278 -23.49 2.14 -12.72
C ARG A 278 -23.98 1.84 -11.31
N LEU A 279 -25.28 1.55 -11.17
CA LEU A 279 -25.84 1.18 -9.87
C LEU A 279 -25.27 -0.15 -9.39
N GLU A 280 -24.96 -1.06 -10.33
CA GLU A 280 -24.40 -2.38 -10.04
C GLU A 280 -23.06 -2.27 -9.30
N ASP A 281 -22.24 -1.28 -9.65
CA ASP A 281 -20.93 -1.05 -9.01
C ASP A 281 -21.06 -0.70 -7.52
N THR A 282 -22.26 -0.41 -6.99
CA THR A 282 -22.49 -0.13 -5.56
C THR A 282 -23.53 -1.05 -4.90
N THR A 283 -23.99 -2.06 -5.64
CA THR A 283 -25.02 -3.01 -5.18
C THR A 283 -24.61 -4.46 -5.40
N THR A 284 -24.40 -4.89 -6.65
CA THR A 284 -24.17 -6.31 -7.00
C THR A 284 -22.75 -6.62 -7.48
N ASP A 285 -22.14 -5.69 -8.21
CA ASP A 285 -20.81 -5.78 -8.82
C ASP A 285 -19.81 -4.91 -8.03
N TRP A 286 -20.02 -4.79 -6.72
CA TRP A 286 -19.33 -3.82 -5.86
C TRP A 286 -17.85 -4.11 -5.64
N TRP A 287 -17.36 -5.29 -6.03
CA TRP A 287 -15.94 -5.58 -5.98
C TRP A 287 -15.48 -6.57 -7.04
N SER A 288 -14.17 -6.55 -7.32
CA SER A 288 -13.46 -7.63 -8.01
C SER A 288 -11.97 -7.60 -7.68
N VAL A 289 -11.25 -8.68 -7.97
CA VAL A 289 -9.78 -8.72 -7.84
C VAL A 289 -9.16 -9.47 -9.01
N GLN A 290 -8.27 -8.81 -9.73
CA GLN A 290 -7.53 -9.36 -10.86
C GLN A 290 -6.03 -9.36 -10.53
N PRO A 291 -5.31 -10.50 -10.60
CA PRO A 291 -3.90 -10.53 -10.27
C PRO A 291 -3.04 -9.99 -11.42
N LEU A 292 -1.97 -9.30 -11.08
CA LEU A 292 -0.88 -8.97 -12.00
C LEU A 292 0.16 -10.09 -11.92
N LEU A 293 0.21 -10.92 -12.96
CA LEU A 293 1.13 -12.07 -13.00
C LEU A 293 2.48 -11.65 -13.58
N HIS A 294 3.55 -11.97 -12.84
CA HIS A 294 4.90 -11.90 -13.36
C HIS A 294 5.13 -12.99 -14.42
N ARG A 295 6.12 -12.80 -15.30
CA ARG A 295 6.49 -13.76 -16.35
C ARG A 295 6.83 -15.15 -15.80
N ASP A 296 7.33 -15.20 -14.57
CA ASP A 296 7.67 -16.45 -13.87
C ASP A 296 6.48 -17.10 -13.14
N GLY A 297 5.25 -16.59 -13.36
CA GLY A 297 4.01 -17.17 -12.87
C GLY A 297 3.65 -16.85 -11.41
N TRP A 298 4.33 -15.91 -10.76
CA TRP A 298 3.98 -15.43 -9.42
C TRP A 298 3.16 -14.13 -9.48
N VAL A 299 2.37 -13.87 -8.44
CA VAL A 299 1.50 -12.69 -8.30
C VAL A 299 2.33 -11.51 -7.80
N GLY A 300 2.62 -10.59 -8.72
CA GLY A 300 3.30 -9.33 -8.46
C GLY A 300 2.42 -8.23 -7.90
N GLY A 301 1.11 -8.49 -7.78
CA GLY A 301 0.16 -7.48 -7.36
C GLY A 301 -1.19 -7.77 -7.96
N GLY A 302 -1.99 -6.73 -8.14
CA GLY A 302 -3.34 -6.87 -8.65
C GLY A 302 -4.03 -5.55 -8.91
N ILE A 303 -5.18 -5.63 -9.55
CA ILE A 303 -6.18 -4.57 -9.63
C ILE A 303 -7.37 -5.04 -8.80
N VAL A 304 -7.70 -4.29 -7.76
CA VAL A 304 -8.89 -4.50 -6.94
C VAL A 304 -9.89 -3.43 -7.33
N ASN A 305 -11.09 -3.83 -7.74
CA ASN A 305 -12.19 -2.89 -7.86
C ASN A 305 -13.00 -2.90 -6.57
N LEU A 306 -13.36 -1.73 -6.08
CA LEU A 306 -14.29 -1.53 -4.97
C LEU A 306 -15.16 -0.32 -5.32
N ASN A 307 -16.48 -0.50 -5.29
CA ASN A 307 -17.45 0.54 -5.62
C ASN A 307 -17.27 1.16 -7.02
N GLY A 308 -16.85 0.40 -8.03
CA GLY A 308 -16.57 0.96 -9.37
C GLY A 308 -15.30 1.83 -9.43
N ILE A 309 -14.43 1.72 -8.42
CA ILE A 309 -13.11 2.37 -8.36
C ILE A 309 -12.03 1.29 -8.35
N GLY A 310 -11.07 1.41 -9.26
CA GLY A 310 -9.97 0.48 -9.43
C GLY A 310 -8.72 0.93 -8.66
N PHE A 311 -8.16 0.00 -7.90
CA PHE A 311 -6.96 0.15 -7.11
C PHE A 311 -5.90 -0.82 -7.61
N GLY A 312 -4.87 -0.28 -8.27
CA GLY A 312 -3.70 -1.06 -8.64
C GLY A 312 -2.75 -1.19 -7.46
N LEU A 313 -2.15 -2.35 -7.27
CA LEU A 313 -1.10 -2.57 -6.28
C LEU A 313 0.03 -3.37 -6.93
N THR A 314 1.28 -2.95 -6.71
CA THR A 314 2.47 -3.73 -7.08
C THR A 314 3.34 -4.01 -5.86
N VAL A 315 3.83 -5.24 -5.79
CA VAL A 315 4.91 -5.71 -4.90
C VAL A 315 6.18 -6.03 -5.73
N PHE A 316 6.39 -5.24 -6.78
CA PHE A 316 7.58 -5.20 -7.63
C PHE A 316 7.75 -3.80 -8.19
N ASP A 317 8.96 -3.51 -8.70
CA ASP A 317 9.24 -2.25 -9.39
C ASP A 317 8.59 -2.24 -10.78
N PRO A 318 7.53 -1.46 -11.03
CA PRO A 318 6.91 -1.40 -12.34
C PRO A 318 7.68 -0.50 -13.31
N SER A 319 8.89 -0.03 -12.94
CA SER A 319 9.71 0.91 -13.71
C SER A 319 9.06 2.30 -13.86
N ARG A 320 8.41 2.81 -12.80
CA ARG A 320 7.74 4.13 -12.80
C ARG A 320 8.66 5.30 -13.14
N ASP A 321 9.96 5.17 -12.87
CA ASP A 321 10.95 6.19 -13.22
C ASP A 321 11.39 6.13 -14.70
N ASN A 322 10.87 5.17 -15.49
CA ASN A 322 11.13 5.02 -16.92
C ASN A 322 9.81 5.21 -17.72
N PRO A 323 9.58 6.39 -18.32
CA PRO A 323 8.37 6.68 -19.07
C PRO A 323 8.10 5.69 -20.22
N ASP A 324 9.15 5.18 -20.89
CA ASP A 324 8.99 4.25 -22.00
C ASP A 324 8.50 2.87 -21.55
N ALA A 325 8.93 2.44 -20.36
CA ALA A 325 8.50 1.18 -19.77
C ALA A 325 7.13 1.27 -19.08
N PHE A 326 6.82 2.45 -18.51
CA PHE A 326 5.63 2.65 -17.67
C PHE A 326 4.48 3.38 -18.39
N ASP A 327 4.66 4.65 -18.74
CA ASP A 327 3.58 5.52 -19.25
C ASP A 327 3.32 5.32 -20.75
N ASN A 328 4.38 5.18 -21.55
CA ASN A 328 4.27 4.99 -23.01
C ASN A 328 4.01 3.53 -23.40
N ASN A 329 3.99 2.61 -22.42
CA ASN A 329 3.73 1.21 -22.66
C ASN A 329 2.21 0.93 -22.64
N PRO A 330 1.55 0.72 -23.79
CA PRO A 330 0.11 0.50 -23.83
C PRO A 330 -0.32 -0.81 -23.15
N HIS A 331 0.61 -1.76 -22.95
CA HIS A 331 0.35 -3.02 -22.28
C HIS A 331 0.52 -2.95 -20.77
N ASN A 332 1.00 -1.83 -20.22
CA ASN A 332 1.05 -1.63 -18.79
C ASN A 332 -0.35 -1.24 -18.28
N PRO A 333 -1.01 -2.08 -17.47
CA PRO A 333 -2.35 -1.77 -16.99
C PRO A 333 -2.36 -0.67 -15.92
N LEU A 334 -1.20 -0.23 -15.43
CA LEU A 334 -1.06 0.84 -14.44
C LEU A 334 -0.51 2.13 -15.05
N ARG A 335 -0.40 2.24 -16.38
CA ARG A 335 0.12 3.44 -17.07
C ARG A 335 -0.67 4.69 -16.68
N GLY A 336 0.00 5.82 -16.45
CA GLY A 336 -0.68 7.05 -16.03
C GLY A 336 -1.30 7.01 -14.62
N SER A 337 -1.13 5.93 -13.86
CA SER A 337 -1.64 5.85 -12.48
C SER A 337 -0.86 6.73 -11.51
N ILE A 338 -1.55 7.26 -10.49
CA ILE A 338 -0.95 7.96 -9.37
C ILE A 338 -0.70 6.97 -8.24
N GLN A 339 0.56 6.80 -7.85
CA GLN A 339 0.96 5.99 -6.70
C GLN A 339 0.78 6.77 -5.39
N ARG A 340 0.30 6.07 -4.35
CA ARG A 340 0.03 6.59 -2.99
C ARG A 340 -0.64 7.97 -3.05
N PRO A 341 -1.87 8.06 -3.58
CA PRO A 341 -2.54 9.33 -3.77
C PRO A 341 -2.72 10.04 -2.41
N GLY A 342 -2.58 11.36 -2.36
CA GLY A 342 -2.89 12.15 -1.16
C GLY A 342 -4.40 12.33 -0.99
N PHE A 343 -5.11 12.48 -2.11
CA PHE A 343 -6.57 12.35 -2.14
C PHE A 343 -7.05 11.93 -3.54
N MET A 344 -8.26 11.38 -3.56
CA MET A 344 -9.11 11.24 -4.73
C MET A 344 -10.38 12.06 -4.54
N ALA A 345 -10.84 12.75 -5.57
CA ALA A 345 -12.04 13.55 -5.51
C ALA A 345 -12.88 13.42 -6.78
N TRP A 346 -14.20 13.56 -6.64
CA TRP A 346 -15.16 13.66 -7.73
C TRP A 346 -15.86 15.01 -7.65
N GLU A 347 -15.77 15.79 -8.73
CA GLU A 347 -16.34 17.13 -8.82
C GLU A 347 -17.47 17.15 -9.86
N LEU A 348 -18.65 17.62 -9.46
CA LEU A 348 -19.79 17.86 -10.34
C LEU A 348 -20.41 19.21 -9.98
N ASP A 349 -20.53 20.11 -10.96
CA ASP A 349 -21.07 21.46 -10.79
C ASP A 349 -20.43 22.26 -9.63
N GLY A 350 -19.11 22.10 -9.44
CA GLY A 350 -18.35 22.79 -8.38
C GLY A 350 -18.47 22.18 -6.98
N VAL A 351 -19.27 21.13 -6.82
CA VAL A 351 -19.40 20.38 -5.57
C VAL A 351 -18.54 19.12 -5.62
N THR A 352 -17.79 18.89 -4.54
CA THR A 352 -16.74 17.86 -4.45
C THR A 352 -17.07 16.80 -3.41
N LYS A 353 -16.88 15.53 -3.78
CA LYS A 353 -16.82 14.39 -2.85
C LYS A 353 -15.38 13.88 -2.79
N ARG A 354 -14.76 13.82 -1.62
CA ARG A 354 -13.32 13.55 -1.49
C ARG A 354 -13.01 12.43 -0.50
N VAL A 355 -12.01 11.62 -0.85
CA VAL A 355 -11.34 10.68 0.07
C VAL A 355 -9.89 11.13 0.20
N ASN A 356 -9.50 11.54 1.40
CA ASN A 356 -8.12 11.84 1.77
C ASN A 356 -7.43 10.56 2.27
N PHE A 357 -6.20 10.32 1.84
CA PHE A 357 -5.37 9.22 2.31
C PHE A 357 -4.21 9.80 3.14
N GLU A 358 -4.16 9.42 4.41
CA GLU A 358 -3.05 9.77 5.30
C GLU A 358 -1.95 8.73 5.20
N TRP A 359 -0.74 9.18 4.93
CA TRP A 359 0.45 8.34 4.79
C TRP A 359 1.46 8.70 5.87
N ASN A 360 2.05 7.71 6.51
CA ASN A 360 3.13 7.90 7.47
C ASN A 360 4.50 7.66 6.80
N ASP A 361 4.76 8.39 5.72
CA ASP A 361 6.02 8.31 5.00
C ASP A 361 6.51 9.71 4.55
N VAL A 362 7.70 9.76 3.95
CA VAL A 362 8.36 11.01 3.54
C VAL A 362 8.09 11.38 2.09
N TRP A 363 7.26 10.60 1.38
CA TRP A 363 7.07 10.74 -0.05
C TRP A 363 6.05 11.83 -0.35
N ARG A 364 6.19 12.42 -1.53
CA ARG A 364 5.19 13.40 -2.00
C ARG A 364 4.01 12.65 -2.59
N HIS A 365 2.85 12.81 -1.97
CA HIS A 365 1.61 12.23 -2.45
C HIS A 365 0.91 13.16 -3.44
N ARG A 366 0.81 12.72 -4.71
CA ARG A 366 0.05 13.44 -5.74
C ARG A 366 -1.45 13.25 -5.51
N THR A 367 -2.27 14.16 -6.01
CA THR A 367 -3.72 14.16 -5.80
C THR A 367 -4.46 14.14 -7.13
N VAL A 368 -5.70 13.67 -7.15
CA VAL A 368 -6.53 13.61 -8.35
C VAL A 368 -7.96 14.07 -8.09
N THR A 369 -8.49 14.86 -9.03
CA THR A 369 -9.90 15.24 -9.07
C THR A 369 -10.48 14.83 -10.42
N TYR A 370 -11.46 13.93 -10.40
CA TYR A 370 -12.23 13.51 -11.56
C TYR A 370 -13.38 14.49 -11.76
N LYS A 371 -13.34 15.25 -12.86
CA LYS A 371 -14.45 16.13 -13.25
C LYS A 371 -15.53 15.33 -13.95
N MET A 372 -16.70 15.28 -13.34
CA MET A 372 -17.86 14.57 -13.86
C MET A 372 -18.72 15.51 -14.70
N SER A 373 -19.46 14.93 -15.65
CA SER A 373 -20.52 15.60 -16.40
C SER A 373 -21.84 14.89 -16.13
N LYS A 374 -22.95 15.64 -16.13
CA LYS A 374 -24.29 15.03 -16.19
C LYS A 374 -24.40 14.30 -17.52
N SER A 375 -24.62 12.99 -17.46
CA SER A 375 -24.91 12.14 -18.61
C SER A 375 -26.31 12.42 -19.16
#